data_AF-A0A926W8U8-F1
#
_entry.id   AF-A0A926W8U8-F1
#
_cell.length_a   1.000
_cell.length_b   1.000
_cell.length_c   1.000
_cell.angle_alpha   90.00
_cell.angle_beta   90.00
_cell.angle_gamma   90.00
#
_symmetry.space_group_name_H-M   'P 1'
#
loop_
_entity.id
_entity.type
_entity.pdbx_description
1 polymer ?
#
loop_
_entity_poly.entity_id
_entity_poly.type
_entity_poly.pdbx_seq_one_letter_code
_entity_poly.pdbx_strand_id
1 'polypeptide(L)'
;MGTWIKETDKAIYLMQGGYWISRISKYPSNANPKEQVLNISGLRSWFMRDDYPKAMTVSIGTGTPEPEPMPPLPPTPPPVPPTTPPASGARQTNAAGVEIIKHFEGVRLKAYQDSVGVWTIGYGHTSAAGAPNVTPGLTITQAEAENILKRDLGLFERGVIDAVKVTVNENQFSSLVSFSFNVGLGNLRSSTLLRKLNAGDYSGAANEFPRWVNAGGQQLPGLVRRRNAERALFLSQNYRAFM
;
A
#
# COMPACT_ATOMS: atom_id res chain seq x y z
N MET A 1 -17.00 -9.55 -18.12
CA MET A 1 -18.42 -9.17 -17.91
C MET A 1 -18.43 -8.03 -16.91
N GLY A 2 -19.00 -6.88 -17.27
CA GLY A 2 -18.91 -5.66 -16.46
C GLY A 2 -19.57 -5.80 -15.09
N THR A 3 -19.21 -4.91 -14.18
CA THR A 3 -19.97 -4.62 -12.96
C THR A 3 -21.35 -4.11 -13.37
N TRP A 4 -22.42 -4.70 -12.82
CA TRP A 4 -23.80 -4.31 -13.13
C TRP A 4 -24.39 -3.51 -11.97
N ILE A 5 -25.44 -2.73 -12.21
CA ILE A 5 -26.13 -1.97 -11.18
C ILE A 5 -27.58 -2.44 -11.13
N LYS A 6 -28.05 -2.85 -9.95
CA LYS A 6 -29.43 -3.30 -9.72
C LYS A 6 -30.15 -2.31 -8.80
N GLU A 7 -31.31 -1.83 -9.23
CA GLU A 7 -32.16 -0.98 -8.40
C GLU A 7 -33.31 -1.77 -7.81
N THR A 8 -33.64 -1.49 -6.54
CA THR A 8 -34.88 -1.92 -5.88
C THR A 8 -35.55 -0.69 -5.25
N ASP A 9 -36.75 -0.87 -4.70
CA ASP A 9 -37.46 0.21 -3.98
C ASP A 9 -36.68 0.73 -2.77
N LYS A 10 -35.79 -0.10 -2.20
CA LYS A 10 -35.04 0.20 -0.98
C LYS A 10 -33.64 0.74 -1.21
N ALA A 11 -32.96 0.33 -2.29
CA ALA A 11 -31.56 0.70 -2.53
C ALA A 11 -31.14 0.51 -3.99
N ILE A 12 -29.97 1.06 -4.31
CA ILE A 12 -29.22 0.73 -5.52
C ILE A 12 -28.03 -0.15 -5.13
N TYR A 13 -27.82 -1.25 -5.85
CA TYR A 13 -26.81 -2.26 -5.58
C TYR A 13 -25.79 -2.30 -6.71
N LEU A 14 -24.51 -2.30 -6.35
CA LEU A 14 -23.47 -2.70 -7.30
C LEU A 14 -23.29 -4.19 -7.26
N MET A 15 -23.39 -4.83 -8.42
CA MET A 15 -23.37 -6.28 -8.58
C MET A 15 -22.05 -6.76 -9.18
N GLN A 16 -21.51 -7.84 -8.62
CA GLN A 16 -20.39 -8.60 -9.17
C GLN A 16 -20.66 -10.09 -8.97
N GLY A 17 -20.79 -10.84 -10.07
CA GLY A 17 -20.96 -12.30 -10.01
C GLY A 17 -22.19 -12.76 -9.23
N GLY A 18 -23.37 -12.17 -9.47
CA GLY A 18 -24.63 -12.55 -8.80
C GLY A 18 -24.87 -11.91 -7.42
N TYR A 19 -23.84 -11.35 -6.79
CA TYR A 19 -23.92 -10.73 -5.47
C TYR A 19 -23.71 -9.22 -5.51
N TRP A 20 -24.12 -8.50 -4.47
CA TRP A 20 -23.77 -7.08 -4.34
C TRP A 20 -22.46 -6.84 -3.59
N ILE A 21 -21.61 -5.97 -4.13
CA ILE A 21 -20.38 -5.47 -3.47
C ILE A 21 -20.62 -4.17 -2.71
N SER A 22 -21.72 -3.48 -3.01
CA SER A 22 -22.20 -2.41 -2.15
C SER A 22 -23.65 -2.06 -2.35
N ARG A 23 -24.20 -1.38 -1.33
CA ARG A 23 -25.57 -0.94 -1.18
C ARG A 23 -25.64 0.56 -0.94
N ILE A 24 -26.33 1.27 -1.84
CA ILE A 24 -26.59 2.70 -1.79
C ILE A 24 -28.03 2.87 -1.32
N SER A 25 -28.21 3.35 -0.09
CA SER A 25 -29.55 3.48 0.49
C SER A 25 -30.29 4.67 -0.10
N LYS A 26 -31.60 4.48 -0.32
CA LYS A 26 -32.55 5.52 -0.73
C LYS A 26 -33.26 6.07 0.50
N TYR A 27 -33.46 7.39 0.52
CA TYR A 27 -34.21 8.09 1.57
C TYR A 27 -35.20 9.06 0.92
N PRO A 28 -36.37 9.35 1.52
CA PRO A 28 -37.31 10.31 0.96
C PRO A 28 -36.69 11.72 0.91
N SER A 29 -36.97 12.47 -0.15
CA SER A 29 -36.62 13.89 -0.23
C SER A 29 -37.53 14.73 0.67
N ASN A 30 -36.94 15.65 1.43
CA ASN A 30 -37.69 16.60 2.26
C ASN A 30 -38.38 17.70 1.43
N ALA A 31 -37.97 17.89 0.17
CA ALA A 31 -38.45 18.96 -0.70
C ALA A 31 -39.53 18.50 -1.69
N ASN A 32 -39.50 17.23 -2.10
CA ASN A 32 -40.44 16.67 -3.05
C ASN A 32 -40.79 15.23 -2.67
N PRO A 33 -42.06 14.93 -2.31
CA PRO A 33 -42.48 13.60 -1.89
C PRO A 33 -42.41 12.54 -3.01
N LYS A 34 -42.20 12.95 -4.26
CA LYS A 34 -41.98 12.04 -5.40
C LYS A 34 -40.51 11.73 -5.66
N GLU A 35 -39.59 12.30 -4.88
CA GLU A 35 -38.14 12.13 -5.06
C GLU A 35 -37.50 11.35 -3.91
N GLN A 36 -36.38 10.69 -4.23
CA GLN A 36 -35.53 10.00 -3.27
C GLN A 36 -34.10 10.55 -3.33
N VAL A 37 -33.48 10.70 -2.16
CA VAL A 37 -32.09 11.07 -1.96
C VAL A 37 -31.23 9.82 -1.83
N LEU A 38 -30.09 9.80 -2.52
CA LEU A 38 -29.11 8.70 -2.47
C LEU A 38 -27.88 9.12 -1.67
N ASN A 39 -27.45 8.29 -0.73
CA ASN A 39 -26.17 8.50 -0.03
C ASN A 39 -25.01 7.97 -0.88
N ILE A 40 -24.36 8.87 -1.61
CA ILE A 40 -23.28 8.53 -2.55
C ILE A 40 -21.87 8.56 -1.94
N SER A 41 -21.72 8.76 -0.63
CA SER A 41 -20.40 8.89 0.00
C SER A 41 -19.53 7.65 -0.18
N GLY A 42 -20.16 6.46 -0.20
CA GLY A 42 -19.51 5.18 -0.47
C GLY A 42 -19.12 4.94 -1.93
N LEU A 43 -19.55 5.78 -2.88
CA LEU A 43 -19.23 5.64 -4.31
C LEU A 43 -17.84 6.16 -4.67
N ARG A 44 -17.28 7.04 -3.84
CA ARG A 44 -16.02 7.74 -4.13
C ARG A 44 -14.89 6.76 -4.43
N SER A 45 -14.78 5.72 -3.62
CA SER A 45 -13.75 4.69 -3.78
C SER A 45 -13.94 3.83 -5.04
N TRP A 46 -15.13 3.81 -5.66
CA TRP A 46 -15.36 3.03 -6.89
C TRP A 46 -15.02 3.79 -8.15
N PHE A 47 -15.34 5.08 -8.23
CA PHE A 47 -14.96 5.92 -9.36
C PHE A 47 -13.43 6.13 -9.43
N MET A 48 -12.71 5.84 -8.35
CA MET A 48 -11.26 5.94 -8.26
C MET A 48 -10.53 4.63 -8.60
N ARG A 49 -11.24 3.55 -8.98
CA ARG A 49 -10.62 2.29 -9.43
C ARG A 49 -10.19 2.39 -10.89
N ASP A 50 -9.08 1.77 -11.28
CA ASP A 50 -8.63 1.74 -12.69
C ASP A 50 -9.63 1.03 -13.62
N ASP A 51 -10.43 0.11 -13.09
CA ASP A 51 -11.46 -0.65 -13.78
C ASP A 51 -12.89 -0.11 -13.55
N TYR A 52 -13.01 1.16 -13.18
CA TYR A 52 -14.32 1.75 -12.86
C TYR A 52 -15.33 1.56 -14.02
N PRO A 53 -16.60 1.26 -13.71
CA PRO A 53 -17.61 1.04 -14.74
C PRO A 53 -17.83 2.33 -15.56
N LYS A 54 -17.69 2.24 -16.89
CA LYS A 54 -17.86 3.37 -17.83
C LYS A 54 -19.30 3.57 -18.31
N ALA A 55 -20.18 2.60 -18.05
CA ALA A 55 -21.60 2.64 -18.38
C ALA A 55 -22.40 1.86 -17.32
N MET A 56 -23.65 2.26 -17.11
CA MET A 56 -24.57 1.65 -16.15
C MET A 56 -25.88 1.29 -16.86
N THR A 57 -26.27 0.02 -16.80
CA THR A 57 -27.64 -0.40 -17.14
C THR A 57 -28.45 -0.46 -15.85
N VAL A 58 -29.58 0.26 -15.83
CA VAL A 58 -30.50 0.30 -14.68
C VAL A 58 -31.73 -0.52 -15.02
N SER A 59 -32.04 -1.53 -14.22
CA SER A 59 -33.30 -2.29 -14.32
C SER A 59 -34.32 -1.71 -13.35
N ILE A 60 -35.39 -1.10 -13.89
CA ILE A 60 -36.45 -0.46 -13.12
C ILE A 60 -37.64 -1.43 -12.99
N GLY A 61 -38.23 -1.54 -11.79
CA GLY A 61 -39.55 -2.16 -11.62
C GLY A 61 -39.63 -3.70 -11.75
N THR A 62 -38.56 -4.44 -11.47
CA THR A 62 -38.54 -5.89 -11.74
C THR A 62 -39.25 -6.77 -10.70
N GLY A 63 -39.67 -6.22 -9.55
CA GLY A 63 -40.30 -6.99 -8.47
C GLY A 63 -39.43 -8.09 -7.86
N THR A 64 -38.12 -8.07 -8.14
CA THR A 64 -37.20 -9.12 -7.70
C THR A 64 -36.71 -8.88 -6.27
N PRO A 65 -36.42 -9.95 -5.49
CA PRO A 65 -35.84 -9.83 -4.15
C PRO A 65 -34.54 -9.01 -4.14
N GLU A 66 -34.25 -8.41 -2.98
CA GLU A 66 -32.96 -7.73 -2.77
C GLU A 66 -31.81 -8.73 -2.99
N PRO A 67 -30.78 -8.35 -3.76
CA PRO A 67 -29.64 -9.23 -3.98
C PRO A 67 -28.94 -9.53 -2.65
N GLU A 68 -28.28 -10.68 -2.59
CA GLU A 68 -27.49 -11.05 -1.42
C GLU A 68 -26.14 -10.32 -1.42
N PRO A 69 -25.62 -9.94 -0.23
CA PRO A 69 -24.28 -9.39 -0.12
C PRO A 69 -23.27 -10.38 -0.69
N MET A 70 -22.21 -9.86 -1.28
CA MET A 70 -21.06 -10.69 -1.61
C MET A 70 -20.66 -11.44 -0.34
N PRO A 71 -20.65 -12.79 -0.38
CA PRO A 71 -20.24 -13.56 0.78
C PRO A 71 -18.86 -13.05 1.19
N PRO A 72 -18.60 -12.92 2.50
CA PRO A 72 -17.27 -12.54 2.95
C PRO A 72 -16.29 -13.47 2.24
N LEU A 73 -15.24 -12.88 1.66
CA LEU A 73 -14.15 -13.68 1.10
C LEU A 73 -13.84 -14.75 2.15
N PRO A 74 -13.72 -16.04 1.76
CA PRO A 74 -13.30 -17.05 2.71
C PRO A 74 -12.09 -16.48 3.44
N PRO A 75 -12.03 -16.58 4.79
CA PRO A 75 -10.89 -16.05 5.53
C PRO A 75 -9.67 -16.50 4.76
N THR A 76 -8.86 -15.53 4.29
CA THR A 76 -7.60 -15.85 3.64
C THR A 76 -6.98 -16.90 4.54
N PRO A 77 -6.66 -18.11 4.03
CA PRO A 77 -6.07 -19.12 4.88
C PRO A 77 -4.93 -18.43 5.63
N PRO A 78 -4.74 -18.70 6.94
CA PRO A 78 -3.59 -18.17 7.65
C PRO A 78 -2.38 -18.36 6.74
N PRO A 79 -1.53 -17.33 6.55
CA PRO A 79 -0.46 -17.39 5.57
C PRO A 79 0.20 -18.76 5.71
N VAL A 80 0.08 -19.57 4.66
CA VAL A 80 0.60 -20.94 4.65
C VAL A 80 2.03 -20.81 5.20
N PRO A 81 2.39 -21.50 6.29
CA PRO A 81 3.77 -21.50 6.73
C PRO A 81 4.59 -21.93 5.52
N PRO A 82 5.52 -21.10 5.01
CA PRO A 82 6.26 -21.47 3.82
C PRO A 82 6.98 -22.78 4.11
N THR A 83 6.66 -23.81 3.33
CA THR A 83 7.44 -25.03 3.24
C THR A 83 8.87 -24.64 2.90
N THR A 84 9.76 -24.83 3.86
CA THR A 84 11.23 -24.78 3.74
C THR A 84 11.83 -23.41 3.38
N PRO A 85 12.54 -22.75 4.31
CA PRO A 85 13.38 -21.60 3.96
C PRO A 85 14.54 -22.03 3.06
N PRO A 86 15.01 -21.23 2.10
CA PRO A 86 16.41 -21.32 1.72
C PRO A 86 17.25 -20.97 2.95
N ALA A 87 18.15 -21.89 3.30
CA ALA A 87 19.16 -21.74 4.34
C ALA A 87 19.94 -20.43 4.15
N SER A 88 20.13 -19.68 5.24
CA SER A 88 21.21 -18.71 5.52
C SER A 88 21.99 -18.11 4.32
N GLY A 89 21.29 -17.65 3.29
CA GLY A 89 21.79 -16.73 2.29
C GLY A 89 21.38 -15.31 2.71
N ALA A 90 22.18 -14.31 2.36
CA ALA A 90 21.85 -12.91 2.64
C ALA A 90 20.45 -12.60 2.08
N ARG A 91 19.47 -12.42 2.97
CA ARG A 91 18.09 -12.13 2.58
C ARG A 91 18.04 -10.72 1.99
N GLN A 92 17.71 -10.63 0.71
CA GLN A 92 17.66 -9.38 -0.05
C GLN A 92 16.21 -8.94 -0.31
N THR A 93 16.05 -7.64 -0.51
CA THR A 93 14.79 -7.03 -0.91
C THR A 93 14.40 -7.51 -2.30
N ASN A 94 13.18 -8.02 -2.44
CA ASN A 94 12.68 -8.50 -3.73
C ASN A 94 12.33 -7.34 -4.68
N ALA A 95 12.06 -7.67 -5.95
CA ALA A 95 11.77 -6.68 -6.99
C ALA A 95 10.59 -5.76 -6.64
N ALA A 96 9.56 -6.30 -5.97
CA ALA A 96 8.39 -5.52 -5.55
C ALA A 96 8.72 -4.48 -4.48
N GLY A 97 9.53 -4.84 -3.48
CA GLY A 97 10.01 -3.87 -2.48
C GLY A 97 10.87 -2.78 -3.11
N VAL A 98 11.78 -3.16 -4.01
CA VAL A 98 12.60 -2.19 -4.76
C VAL A 98 11.73 -1.26 -5.60
N GLU A 99 10.69 -1.78 -6.26
CA GLU A 99 9.76 -0.98 -7.06
C GLU A 99 9.02 0.08 -6.22
N ILE A 100 8.50 -0.31 -5.05
CA ILE A 100 7.86 0.63 -4.10
C ILE A 100 8.85 1.73 -3.69
N ILE A 101 10.08 1.36 -3.31
CA ILE A 101 11.10 2.33 -2.89
C ILE A 101 11.41 3.30 -4.03
N LYS A 102 11.71 2.80 -5.23
CA LYS A 102 12.03 3.64 -6.40
C LYS A 102 10.89 4.60 -6.74
N HIS A 103 9.64 4.14 -6.65
CA HIS A 103 8.48 4.96 -6.95
C HIS A 103 8.30 6.12 -5.97
N PHE A 104 8.37 5.85 -4.65
CA PHE A 104 8.11 6.88 -3.64
C PHE A 104 9.29 7.82 -3.38
N GLU A 105 10.53 7.35 -3.53
CA GLU A 105 11.72 8.22 -3.41
C GLU A 105 11.90 9.08 -4.67
N GLY A 106 11.57 8.53 -5.84
CA GLY A 106 11.92 9.14 -7.11
C GLY A 106 13.43 9.13 -7.38
N VAL A 107 13.82 9.43 -8.62
CA VAL A 107 15.23 9.45 -9.03
C VAL A 107 15.67 10.87 -9.40
N ARG A 108 16.83 11.29 -8.89
CA ARG A 108 17.52 12.51 -9.30
C ARG A 108 18.93 12.18 -9.76
N LEU A 109 19.16 12.21 -11.06
CA LEU A 109 20.45 11.85 -11.67
C LEU A 109 21.52 12.93 -11.52
N LYS A 110 21.14 14.14 -11.12
CA LYS A 110 22.05 15.23 -10.77
C LYS A 110 21.94 15.52 -9.29
N ALA A 111 23.07 15.74 -8.62
CA ALA A 111 23.10 16.10 -7.21
C ALA A 111 22.31 17.39 -6.96
N TYR A 112 21.52 17.40 -5.90
CA TYR A 112 20.71 18.52 -5.47
C TYR A 112 20.80 18.67 -3.94
N GLN A 113 20.50 19.85 -3.42
CA GLN A 113 20.33 20.04 -1.98
C GLN A 113 18.87 19.79 -1.61
N ASP A 114 18.65 18.99 -0.58
CA ASP A 114 17.33 18.80 0.00
C ASP A 114 16.86 20.05 0.79
N SER A 115 15.70 19.97 1.43
CA SER A 115 15.12 21.10 2.18
C SER A 115 15.94 21.55 3.40
N VAL A 116 16.93 20.75 3.83
CA VAL A 116 17.83 21.06 4.95
C VAL A 116 19.27 21.32 4.49
N GLY A 117 19.51 21.41 3.17
CA GLY A 117 20.80 21.79 2.58
C GLY A 117 21.76 20.63 2.34
N VAL A 118 21.34 19.37 2.53
CA VAL A 118 22.18 18.18 2.37
C VAL A 118 22.23 17.74 0.90
N TRP A 119 23.44 17.54 0.38
CA TRP A 119 23.65 17.04 -0.97
C TRP A 119 23.16 15.60 -1.12
N THR A 120 22.20 15.43 -2.03
CA THR A 120 21.47 14.19 -2.27
C THR A 120 21.48 13.82 -3.76
N ILE A 121 21.56 12.53 -4.10
CA ILE A 121 21.53 12.03 -5.47
C ILE A 121 20.82 10.66 -5.57
N GLY A 122 20.42 10.26 -6.77
CA GLY A 122 19.77 8.97 -7.02
C GLY A 122 18.43 8.86 -6.31
N TYR A 123 18.26 7.80 -5.54
CA TYR A 123 17.06 7.48 -4.73
C TYR A 123 17.23 7.93 -3.28
N GLY A 124 17.63 9.19 -3.05
CA GLY A 124 17.81 9.72 -1.69
C GLY A 124 19.17 9.44 -1.05
N HIS A 125 20.20 9.08 -1.84
CA HIS A 125 21.54 8.82 -1.33
C HIS A 125 22.25 10.10 -0.91
N THR A 126 22.93 10.07 0.24
CA THR A 126 23.76 11.16 0.76
C THR A 126 25.15 10.62 1.12
N SER A 127 26.17 11.47 1.18
CA SER A 127 27.53 11.05 1.54
C SER A 127 27.62 10.39 2.93
N ALA A 128 26.65 10.63 3.82
CA ALA A 128 26.57 9.97 5.12
C ALA A 128 26.25 8.47 5.02
N ALA A 129 25.64 8.02 3.91
CA ALA A 129 25.40 6.61 3.61
C ALA A 129 26.65 5.89 3.07
N GLY A 130 27.73 6.63 2.80
CA GLY A 130 29.00 6.12 2.28
C GLY A 130 29.27 6.59 0.85
N ALA A 131 30.00 5.79 0.08
CA ALA A 131 30.36 6.14 -1.28
C ALA A 131 29.17 5.95 -2.26
N PRO A 132 28.99 6.87 -3.25
CA PRO A 132 29.86 8.00 -3.56
C PRO A 132 29.62 9.25 -2.68
N ASN A 133 30.67 10.02 -2.44
CA ASN A 133 30.53 11.35 -1.86
C ASN A 133 29.73 12.24 -2.84
N VAL A 134 28.56 12.69 -2.40
CA VAL A 134 27.70 13.57 -3.18
C VAL A 134 28.22 15.00 -3.06
N THR A 135 28.67 15.54 -4.19
CA THR A 135 29.21 16.90 -4.31
C THR A 135 28.44 17.71 -5.34
N PRO A 136 28.48 19.06 -5.27
CA PRO A 136 27.87 19.90 -6.29
C PRO A 136 28.35 19.52 -7.70
N GLY A 137 27.42 19.37 -8.64
CA GLY A 137 27.72 19.03 -10.04
C GLY A 137 27.88 17.53 -10.33
N LEU A 138 27.89 16.66 -9.32
CA LEU A 138 27.89 15.22 -9.53
C LEU A 138 26.66 14.80 -10.33
N THR A 139 26.89 14.03 -11.40
CA THR A 139 25.86 13.44 -12.24
C THR A 139 26.12 11.94 -12.35
N ILE A 140 25.06 11.15 -12.29
CA ILE A 140 25.10 9.69 -12.41
C ILE A 140 24.11 9.21 -13.47
N THR A 141 24.36 8.03 -14.00
CA THR A 141 23.44 7.29 -14.86
C THR A 141 22.34 6.62 -14.04
N GLN A 142 21.27 6.21 -14.71
CA GLN A 142 20.21 5.41 -14.09
C GLN A 142 20.76 4.10 -13.48
N ALA A 143 21.68 3.42 -14.17
CA ALA A 143 22.30 2.19 -13.68
C ALA A 143 23.16 2.43 -12.43
N GLU A 144 23.88 3.54 -12.37
CA GLU A 144 24.63 3.93 -11.17
C GLU A 144 23.71 4.26 -10.00
N ALA A 145 22.59 4.95 -10.24
CA ALA A 145 21.58 5.23 -9.21
C ALA A 145 20.99 3.93 -8.63
N GLU A 146 20.74 2.92 -9.47
CA GLU A 146 20.24 1.61 -9.03
C GLU A 146 21.29 0.82 -8.24
N ASN A 147 22.56 0.90 -8.66
CA ASN A 147 23.66 0.28 -7.92
C ASN A 147 23.90 0.94 -6.56
N ILE A 148 23.76 2.26 -6.47
CA ILE A 148 23.81 3.01 -5.20
C ILE A 148 22.67 2.56 -4.30
N LEU A 149 21.43 2.56 -4.80
CA LEU A 149 20.26 2.11 -4.03
C LEU A 149 20.46 0.68 -3.50
N LYS A 150 20.94 -0.25 -4.34
CA LYS A 150 21.19 -1.63 -3.91
C LYS A 150 22.21 -1.72 -2.76
N ARG A 151 23.23 -0.85 -2.75
CA ARG A 151 24.20 -0.79 -1.65
C ARG A 151 23.57 -0.21 -0.38
N ASP A 152 22.82 0.88 -0.51
CA ASP A 152 22.16 1.54 0.61
C ASP A 152 21.15 0.61 1.29
N LEU A 153 20.39 -0.15 0.50
CA LEU A 153 19.45 -1.16 1.02
C LEU A 153 20.13 -2.20 1.90
N GLY A 154 21.41 -2.53 1.66
CA GLY A 154 22.14 -3.48 2.48
C GLY A 154 22.20 -3.11 3.96
N LEU A 155 22.20 -1.83 4.31
CA LEU A 155 22.11 -1.38 5.71
C LEU A 155 20.74 -1.71 6.32
N PHE A 156 19.68 -1.43 5.58
CA PHE A 156 18.30 -1.66 6.03
C PHE A 156 17.96 -3.14 6.07
N GLU A 157 18.40 -3.93 5.09
CA GLU A 157 18.26 -5.38 5.04
C GLU A 157 18.87 -6.03 6.28
N ARG A 158 20.13 -5.71 6.61
CA ARG A 158 20.78 -6.18 7.85
C ARG A 158 20.01 -5.73 9.08
N GLY A 159 19.62 -4.46 9.13
CA GLY A 159 18.87 -3.92 10.26
C GLY A 159 17.51 -4.61 10.49
N VAL A 160 16.80 -4.99 9.42
CA VAL A 160 15.55 -5.75 9.49
C VAL A 160 15.82 -7.21 9.89
N ILE A 161 16.85 -7.85 9.34
CA ILE A 161 17.28 -9.21 9.73
C ILE A 161 17.54 -9.27 11.24
N ASP A 162 18.28 -8.31 11.79
CA ASP A 162 18.61 -8.27 13.22
C ASP A 162 17.39 -7.99 14.11
N ALA A 163 16.40 -7.25 13.60
CA ALA A 163 15.26 -6.78 14.37
C ALA A 163 14.11 -7.78 14.43
N VAL A 164 13.93 -8.58 13.37
CA VAL A 164 12.85 -9.56 13.24
C VAL A 164 13.25 -10.88 13.88
N LYS A 165 12.43 -11.37 14.82
CA LYS A 165 12.67 -12.58 15.63
C LYS A 165 11.84 -13.78 15.20
N VAL A 166 10.98 -13.60 14.18
CA VAL A 166 10.06 -14.61 13.68
C VAL A 166 10.32 -14.88 12.19
N THR A 167 9.83 -16.01 11.69
CA THR A 167 9.92 -16.33 10.26
C THR A 167 9.03 -15.41 9.45
N VAL A 168 9.63 -14.60 8.58
CA VAL A 168 8.92 -13.80 7.58
C VAL A 168 9.22 -14.29 6.17
N ASN A 169 8.27 -14.14 5.26
CA ASN A 169 8.46 -14.37 3.83
C ASN A 169 9.15 -13.18 3.15
N GLU A 170 9.49 -13.31 1.86
CA GLU A 170 10.20 -12.27 1.10
C GLU A 170 9.42 -10.97 0.98
N ASN A 171 8.09 -11.03 0.81
CA ASN A 171 7.24 -9.86 0.70
C ASN A 171 7.15 -9.07 2.00
N GLN A 172 6.98 -9.77 3.12
CA GLN A 172 6.99 -9.18 4.46
C GLN A 172 8.34 -8.55 4.76
N PHE A 173 9.44 -9.26 4.48
CA PHE A 173 10.79 -8.73 4.62
C PHE A 173 10.99 -7.46 3.79
N SER A 174 10.68 -7.51 2.50
CA SER A 174 10.87 -6.39 1.57
C SER A 174 10.00 -5.18 1.92
N SER A 175 8.79 -5.42 2.43
CA SER A 175 7.92 -4.36 2.96
C SER A 175 8.51 -3.67 4.19
N LEU A 176 9.08 -4.44 5.13
CA LEU A 176 9.77 -3.88 6.31
C LEU A 176 11.04 -3.10 5.93
N VAL A 177 11.77 -3.56 4.92
CA VAL A 177 12.93 -2.82 4.38
C VAL A 177 12.48 -1.50 3.76
N SER A 178 11.45 -1.50 2.91
CA SER A 178 10.90 -0.27 2.32
C SER A 178 10.39 0.73 3.38
N PHE A 179 9.69 0.22 4.40
CA PHE A 179 9.25 1.00 5.54
C PHE A 179 10.43 1.61 6.28
N SER A 180 11.45 0.81 6.58
CA SER A 180 12.65 1.25 7.31
C SER A 180 13.50 2.22 6.50
N PHE A 181 13.53 2.09 5.16
CA PHE A 181 14.18 3.06 4.28
C PHE A 181 13.52 4.43 4.42
N ASN A 182 12.19 4.48 4.56
CA ASN A 182 11.46 5.73 4.71
C ASN A 182 11.59 6.36 6.10
N VAL A 183 11.37 5.56 7.15
CA VAL A 183 11.24 6.10 8.52
C VAL A 183 12.51 5.91 9.35
N GLY A 184 13.49 5.17 8.84
CA GLY A 184 14.71 4.80 9.56
C GLY A 184 14.57 3.53 10.41
N LEU A 185 15.69 2.82 10.59
CA LEU A 185 15.76 1.59 11.40
C LEU A 185 15.42 1.79 12.87
N GLY A 186 15.73 2.97 13.44
CA GLY A 186 15.37 3.29 14.83
C GLY A 186 13.86 3.25 15.06
N ASN A 187 13.10 3.83 14.13
CA ASN A 187 11.65 3.84 14.17
C ASN A 187 11.05 2.44 13.96
N LEU A 188 11.63 1.60 13.09
CA LEU A 188 11.23 0.19 13.01
C LEU A 188 11.42 -0.51 14.36
N ARG A 189 12.61 -0.38 14.97
CA ARG A 189 12.97 -1.11 16.20
C ARG A 189 12.07 -0.76 17.39
N SER A 190 11.60 0.49 17.50
CA SER A 190 10.68 0.93 18.57
C SER A 190 9.20 0.73 18.23
N SER A 191 8.86 0.36 17.00
CA SER A 191 7.48 0.36 16.51
C SER A 191 6.59 -0.72 17.17
N THR A 192 5.30 -0.39 17.33
CA THR A 192 4.26 -1.38 17.61
C THR A 192 4.15 -2.43 16.50
N LEU A 193 4.44 -2.05 15.25
CA LEU A 193 4.48 -2.93 14.09
C LEU A 193 5.44 -4.10 14.34
N LEU A 194 6.72 -3.81 14.65
CA LEU A 194 7.73 -4.83 14.90
C LEU A 194 7.41 -5.63 16.17
N ARG A 195 6.90 -4.97 17.23
CA ARG A 195 6.48 -5.66 18.46
C ARG A 195 5.41 -6.71 18.19
N LYS A 196 4.37 -6.38 17.42
CA LYS A 196 3.30 -7.31 17.03
C LYS A 196 3.82 -8.42 16.15
N LEU A 197 4.64 -8.09 15.15
CA LEU A 197 5.27 -9.07 14.28
C LEU A 197 6.08 -10.09 15.07
N ASN A 198 6.95 -9.63 15.96
CA ASN A 198 7.80 -10.50 16.79
C ASN A 198 7.00 -11.32 17.83
N ALA A 199 5.75 -10.96 18.10
CA ALA A 199 4.82 -11.76 18.87
C ALA A 199 4.03 -12.77 18.01
N GLY A 200 4.30 -12.85 16.70
CA GLY A 200 3.59 -13.72 15.76
C GLY A 200 2.27 -13.13 15.24
N ASP A 201 1.92 -11.90 15.62
CA ASP A 201 0.71 -11.22 15.16
C ASP A 201 0.96 -10.49 13.82
N TYR A 202 1.03 -11.27 12.74
CA TYR A 202 1.26 -10.75 11.38
C TYR A 202 0.15 -9.81 10.91
N SER A 203 -1.11 -10.16 11.18
CA SER A 203 -2.27 -9.35 10.79
C SER A 203 -2.29 -8.03 11.55
N GLY A 204 -2.04 -8.06 12.85
CA GLY A 204 -1.92 -6.85 13.66
C GLY A 204 -0.73 -5.99 13.26
N ALA A 205 0.41 -6.59 12.92
CA ALA A 205 1.57 -5.85 12.38
C ALA A 205 1.20 -5.14 11.06
N ALA A 206 0.54 -5.82 10.13
CA ALA A 206 0.07 -5.23 8.88
C ALA A 206 -0.86 -4.02 9.10
N ASN A 207 -1.67 -4.05 10.15
CA ASN A 207 -2.57 -2.96 10.51
C ASN A 207 -1.88 -1.77 11.20
N GLU A 208 -0.59 -1.87 11.54
CA GLU A 208 0.18 -0.74 12.07
C GLU A 208 0.76 0.17 10.97
N PHE A 209 0.93 -0.30 9.73
CA PHE A 209 1.47 0.52 8.63
C PHE A 209 0.72 1.86 8.44
N PRO A 210 -0.64 1.92 8.41
CA PRO A 210 -1.38 3.17 8.19
C PRO A 210 -1.23 4.21 9.31
N ARG A 211 -0.57 3.88 10.43
CA ARG A 211 -0.30 4.83 11.51
C ARG A 211 0.91 5.72 11.24
N TRP A 212 1.75 5.33 10.28
CA TRP A 212 3.01 6.00 9.93
C TRP A 212 2.84 6.91 8.72
N VAL A 213 1.87 7.82 8.82
CA VAL A 213 1.40 8.68 7.72
C VAL A 213 1.50 10.17 8.02
N ASN A 214 2.02 10.53 9.20
CA ASN A 214 2.10 11.91 9.66
C ASN A 214 3.55 12.42 9.59
N ALA A 215 3.72 13.66 9.13
CA ALA A 215 4.96 14.43 9.26
C ALA A 215 4.61 15.88 9.57
N GLY A 216 5.40 16.53 10.43
CA GLY A 216 5.08 17.90 10.90
C GLY A 216 3.72 18.03 11.60
N GLY A 217 3.23 16.94 12.21
CA GLY A 217 1.93 16.89 12.87
C GLY A 217 0.72 16.75 11.93
N GLN A 218 0.94 16.65 10.61
CA GLN A 218 -0.13 16.51 9.62
C GLN A 218 -0.03 15.21 8.83
N GLN A 219 -1.18 14.66 8.45
CA GLN A 219 -1.25 13.50 7.59
C GLN A 219 -0.85 13.89 6.15
N LEU A 220 0.11 13.17 5.58
CA LEU A 220 0.56 13.41 4.21
C LEU A 220 -0.03 12.37 3.25
N PRO A 221 -0.76 12.77 2.19
CA PRO A 221 -1.34 11.84 1.23
C PRO A 221 -0.33 10.90 0.57
N GLY A 222 0.90 11.37 0.34
CA GLY A 222 1.99 10.54 -0.19
C GLY A 222 2.40 9.42 0.77
N LEU A 223 2.48 9.71 2.08
CA LEU A 223 2.77 8.70 3.09
C LEU A 223 1.61 7.71 3.25
N VAL A 224 0.36 8.16 3.15
CA VAL A 224 -0.81 7.27 3.15
C VAL A 224 -0.73 6.24 2.02
N ARG A 225 -0.46 6.71 0.79
CA ARG A 225 -0.26 5.82 -0.37
C ARG A 225 0.88 4.84 -0.16
N ARG A 226 2.04 5.33 0.29
CA ARG A 226 3.22 4.50 0.58
C ARG A 226 2.95 3.41 1.60
N ARG A 227 2.35 3.75 2.74
CA ARG A 227 2.01 2.78 3.79
C ARG A 227 1.00 1.75 3.32
N ASN A 228 0.05 2.12 2.47
CA ASN A 228 -0.89 1.17 1.88
C ASN A 228 -0.21 0.23 0.87
N ALA A 229 0.71 0.73 0.04
CA ALA A 229 1.51 -0.10 -0.87
C ALA A 229 2.37 -1.11 -0.10
N GLU A 230 3.08 -0.66 0.94
CA GLU A 230 3.92 -1.52 1.79
C GLU A 230 3.08 -2.55 2.54
N ARG A 231 1.93 -2.15 3.11
CA ARG A 231 0.98 -3.07 3.75
C ARG A 231 0.44 -4.10 2.77
N ALA A 232 0.06 -3.69 1.56
CA ALA A 232 -0.42 -4.59 0.53
C ALA A 232 0.67 -5.60 0.14
N LEU A 233 1.92 -5.15 -0.05
CA LEU A 233 3.04 -6.06 -0.26
C LEU A 233 3.21 -7.03 0.92
N PHE A 234 3.19 -6.54 2.17
CA PHE A 234 3.31 -7.37 3.37
C PHE A 234 2.26 -8.49 3.43
N LEU A 235 1.05 -8.21 2.95
CA LEU A 235 -0.07 -9.16 2.88
C LEU A 235 -0.11 -9.97 1.57
N SER A 236 0.90 -9.85 0.71
CA SER A 236 0.96 -10.45 -0.63
C SER A 236 -0.24 -10.07 -1.53
N GLN A 237 -0.71 -8.83 -1.40
CA GLN A 237 -1.78 -8.23 -2.19
C GLN A 237 -1.22 -7.33 -3.30
N ASN A 238 -2.09 -6.82 -4.18
CA ASN A 238 -1.71 -5.91 -5.26
C ASN A 238 -1.28 -4.54 -4.70
N TYR A 239 0.02 -4.36 -4.47
CA TYR A 239 0.58 -3.10 -3.98
C TYR A 239 0.59 -1.97 -5.03
N ARG A 240 0.56 -2.30 -6.32
CA ARG A 240 0.57 -1.30 -7.41
C ARG A 240 -0.69 -0.45 -7.44
N ALA A 241 -1.79 -0.92 -6.84
CA ALA A 241 -3.01 -0.14 -6.68
C ALA A 241 -2.85 1.11 -5.78
N PHE A 242 -1.71 1.25 -5.10
CA PHE A 242 -1.43 2.35 -4.17
C PHE A 242 -0.23 3.21 -4.59
N MET A 243 0.39 2.92 -5.73
CA MET A 243 1.51 3.69 -6.29
C MET A 243 0.96 4.76 -7.22
#